data_AF-A0A0H3CWQ4-F1
#
_entry.id   AF-A0A0H3CWQ4-F1
#
_cell.length_a   1.000
_cell.length_b   1.000
_cell.length_c   1.000
_cell.angle_alpha   90.00
_cell.angle_beta   90.00
_cell.angle_gamma   90.00
#
_symmetry.space_group_name_H-M   'P 1'
#
loop_
_entity.id
_entity.type
_entity.pdbx_description
1 polymer ?
#
loop_
_entity_poly.entity_id
_entity_poly.type
_entity_poly.pdbx_seq_one_letter_code
_entity_poly.pdbx_strand_id
1 'polypeptide(L)'
;MPGEFEQLVAEYERFQAGVRHVDDRFAGLGAMQQQLTGLRASAASADGGVTVVTGPGGAVLDVELTEAALAKGPHALSATLLATLREGSSTAC
;
A
#
# COMPACT_ATOMS: atom_id res chain seq x y z
N MET A 1 12.97 -45.73 30.34
CA MET A 1 12.42 -45.94 28.98
C MET A 1 12.94 -44.80 28.11
N PRO A 2 13.95 -45.03 27.24
CA PRO A 2 14.60 -43.96 26.45
C PRO A 2 13.72 -43.35 25.34
N GLY A 3 12.70 -44.06 24.85
CA GLY A 3 11.90 -43.65 23.68
C GLY A 3 10.93 -42.49 23.90
N GLU A 4 10.58 -42.18 25.16
CA GLU A 4 9.69 -41.07 25.52
C GLU A 4 10.40 -39.71 25.31
N PHE A 5 11.70 -39.69 25.62
CA PHE A 5 12.55 -38.52 25.42
C PHE A 5 12.81 -38.27 23.93
N GLU A 6 13.05 -39.33 23.15
CA GLU A 6 13.21 -39.25 21.69
C GLU A 6 11.93 -38.73 21.00
N GLN A 7 10.75 -39.13 21.48
CA GLN A 7 9.47 -38.58 21.01
C GLN A 7 9.33 -37.09 21.29
N LEU A 8 9.74 -36.64 22.49
CA LEU A 8 9.65 -35.24 22.87
C LEU A 8 10.58 -34.35 22.02
N VAL A 9 11.79 -34.85 21.73
CA VAL A 9 12.75 -34.17 20.85
C VAL A 9 12.19 -34.06 19.43
N ALA A 10 11.63 -35.15 18.89
CA ALA A 10 11.03 -35.14 17.56
C ALA A 10 9.84 -34.18 17.44
N GLU A 11 9.02 -34.07 18.49
CA GLU A 11 7.90 -33.12 18.53
C GLU A 11 8.39 -31.66 18.60
N TYR A 12 9.44 -31.41 19.39
CA TYR A 12 10.07 -30.10 19.46
C TYR A 12 10.71 -29.67 18.14
N GLU A 13 11.36 -30.59 17.42
CA GLU A 13 11.91 -30.32 16.08
C GLU A 13 10.81 -30.00 15.06
N ARG A 14 9.68 -30.72 15.09
CA ARG A 14 8.51 -30.40 14.25
C ARG A 14 7.93 -29.03 14.58
N PHE A 15 7.81 -28.70 15.86
CA PHE A 15 7.35 -27.39 16.29
C PHE A 15 8.29 -26.27 15.81
N GLN A 16 9.61 -26.43 16.00
CA GLN A 16 10.59 -25.46 15.50
C GLN A 16 10.56 -25.30 13.98
N ALA A 17 10.41 -26.39 13.23
CA ALA A 17 10.27 -26.35 11.77
C ALA A 17 8.99 -25.62 11.36
N GLY A 18 7.88 -25.85 12.07
CA GLY A 18 6.62 -25.14 11.87
C GLY A 18 6.73 -23.64 12.13
N VAL A 19 7.39 -23.23 13.22
CA VAL A 19 7.63 -21.81 13.54
C VAL A 19 8.49 -21.14 12.46
N ARG A 20 9.60 -21.76 12.02
CA ARG A 20 10.43 -21.22 10.93
C ARG A 20 9.65 -21.02 9.64
N HIS A 21 8.83 -22.00 9.26
CA HIS A 21 8.02 -21.92 8.04
C HIS A 21 6.94 -20.83 8.11
N VAL A 22 6.44 -20.53 9.30
CA VAL A 22 5.51 -19.42 9.54
C VAL A 22 6.22 -18.08 9.45
N ASP A 23 7.40 -17.93 10.06
CA ASP A 23 8.22 -16.73 9.98
C ASP A 23 8.61 -16.39 8.53
N ASP A 24 9.03 -17.38 7.74
CA ASP A 24 9.38 -17.19 6.32
C ASP A 24 8.19 -16.68 5.50
N ARG A 25 6.99 -17.18 5.77
CA ARG A 25 5.77 -16.68 5.11
C ARG A 25 5.43 -15.26 5.51
N PHE A 26 5.55 -14.90 6.79
CA PHE A 26 5.30 -13.52 7.23
C PHE A 26 6.35 -12.54 6.70
N ALA A 27 7.61 -12.95 6.61
CA ALA A 27 8.68 -12.16 5.99
C ALA A 27 8.38 -11.89 4.49
N GLY A 28 7.92 -12.91 3.75
CA GLY A 28 7.50 -12.75 2.36
C GLY A 28 6.33 -11.78 2.18
N LEU A 29 5.33 -11.82 3.07
CA LEU A 29 4.21 -10.89 3.07
C LEU A 29 4.64 -9.45 3.40
N GLY A 30 5.56 -9.28 4.35
CA GLY A 30 6.13 -7.98 4.70
C GLY A 30 6.91 -7.34 3.53
N ALA A 31 7.74 -8.12 2.85
CA ALA A 31 8.47 -7.67 1.66
C ALA A 31 7.51 -7.27 0.52
N MET A 32 6.45 -8.05 0.30
CA MET A 32 5.45 -7.76 -0.74
C MET A 32 4.65 -6.48 -0.40
N GLN A 33 4.26 -6.28 0.86
CA GLN A 33 3.62 -5.03 1.30
C GLN A 33 4.54 -3.81 1.09
N GLN A 34 5.84 -3.93 1.34
CA GLN A 34 6.79 -2.85 1.07
C GLN A 34 6.92 -2.54 -0.43
N GLN A 35 6.97 -3.57 -1.28
CA GLN A 35 6.98 -3.39 -2.74
C GLN A 35 5.70 -2.71 -3.25
N LEU A 36 4.54 -3.09 -2.70
CA LEU A 36 3.26 -2.46 -3.02
C LEU A 36 3.21 -1.00 -2.54
N THR A 37 3.72 -0.69 -1.34
CA THR A 37 3.78 0.69 -0.82
C THR A 37 4.67 1.61 -1.69
N GLY A 38 5.61 1.02 -2.43
CA GLY A 38 6.44 1.73 -3.40
C GLY A 38 5.72 2.14 -4.68
N LEU A 39 4.61 1.47 -5.03
CA LEU A 39 3.83 1.76 -6.23
C LEU A 39 2.96 2.98 -5.98
N ARG A 40 3.35 4.10 -6.60
CA ARG A 40 2.60 5.36 -6.58
C ARG A 40 2.25 5.74 -8.00
N ALA A 41 0.99 6.05 -8.24
CA ALA A 41 0.55 6.75 -9.44
C ALA A 41 0.35 8.23 -9.11
N SER A 42 0.55 9.10 -10.09
CA SER A 42 0.31 10.53 -9.97
C SER A 42 -0.59 10.98 -11.10
N ALA A 43 -1.61 11.76 -10.77
CA ALA A 43 -2.49 12.44 -11.72
C ALA A 43 -2.48 13.94 -11.42
N ALA A 44 -2.52 14.75 -12.46
CA ALA A 44 -2.55 16.20 -12.35
C ALA A 44 -3.69 16.78 -13.19
N SER A 45 -4.31 17.85 -12.70
CA SER A 45 -5.32 18.57 -13.46
C SER A 45 -4.69 19.22 -14.70
N ALA A 46 -5.46 19.39 -15.77
CA ALA A 46 -4.96 19.91 -17.05
C ALA A 46 -4.28 21.29 -16.96
N ASP A 47 -4.66 22.08 -15.96
CA ASP A 47 -4.09 23.40 -15.67
C ASP A 47 -2.92 23.38 -14.68
N GLY A 48 -2.49 22.19 -14.22
CA GLY A 48 -1.42 22.01 -13.23
C GLY A 48 -1.77 22.52 -11.83
N GLY A 49 -3.04 22.86 -11.59
CA GLY A 49 -3.50 23.45 -10.35
C GLY A 49 -3.55 22.44 -9.19
N VAL A 50 -3.89 21.19 -9.51
CA VAL A 50 -4.13 20.10 -8.56
C VAL A 50 -3.27 18.90 -8.97
N THR A 51 -2.54 18.34 -8.01
CA THR A 51 -1.81 17.08 -8.18
C THR A 51 -2.27 16.09 -7.11
N VAL A 52 -2.54 14.86 -7.51
CA VAL A 52 -2.96 13.77 -6.61
C VAL A 52 -1.97 12.61 -6.76
N VAL A 53 -1.51 12.10 -5.62
CA VAL A 53 -0.71 10.86 -5.57
C VAL A 53 -1.58 9.75 -4.99
N THR A 54 -1.66 8.63 -5.71
CA THR A 54 -2.41 7.45 -5.30
C THR A 54 -1.49 6.25 -5.12
N GLY A 55 -1.80 5.44 -4.10
CA GLY A 55 -1.17 4.16 -3.82
C GLY A 55 -1.99 2.99 -4.38
N PRO A 56 -1.55 1.75 -4.13
CA PRO A 56 -2.21 0.55 -4.61
C PRO A 56 -3.68 0.50 -4.19
N GLY A 57 -4.55 0.03 -5.09
CA GLY A 57 -5.99 -0.04 -4.84
C GLY A 57 -6.68 1.33 -4.82
N GLY A 58 -6.03 2.38 -5.33
CA GLY A 58 -6.61 3.72 -5.48
C GLY A 58 -6.62 4.55 -4.20
N ALA A 59 -5.87 4.14 -3.16
CA ALA A 59 -5.74 4.91 -1.92
C ALA A 59 -5.10 6.27 -2.19
N VAL A 60 -5.69 7.37 -1.74
CA VAL A 60 -5.10 8.70 -1.88
C VAL A 60 -4.02 8.88 -0.83
N LEU A 61 -2.79 9.11 -1.27
CA LEU A 61 -1.63 9.27 -0.40
C LEU A 61 -1.28 10.74 -0.17
N ASP A 62 -1.46 11.57 -1.20
CA ASP A 62 -1.15 13.00 -1.13
C ASP A 62 -1.98 13.81 -2.11
N VAL A 63 -2.20 15.09 -1.77
CA VAL A 63 -2.90 16.07 -2.61
C VAL A 63 -2.21 17.41 -2.48
N GLU A 64 -1.67 17.91 -3.58
CA GLU A 64 -1.08 19.24 -3.68
C GLU A 64 -2.01 20.19 -4.43
N LEU A 65 -2.15 21.40 -3.90
CA LEU A 65 -2.94 22.48 -4.47
C LEU A 65 -2.05 23.71 -4.64
N THR A 66 -2.03 24.26 -5.84
CA THR A 66 -1.32 25.51 -6.12
C THR A 66 -2.22 26.73 -5.87
N GLU A 67 -1.63 27.93 -5.81
CA GLU A 67 -2.42 29.17 -5.72
C GLU A 67 -3.36 29.35 -6.92
N ALA A 68 -2.97 28.86 -8.11
CA ALA A 68 -3.83 28.90 -9.28
C ALA A 68 -5.12 28.08 -9.10
N ALA A 69 -5.04 26.95 -8.40
CA ALA A 69 -6.22 26.15 -8.06
C ALA A 69 -7.11 26.85 -7.03
N LEU A 70 -6.51 27.48 -6.02
CA LEU A 70 -7.24 28.24 -5.00
C LEU A 70 -7.97 29.46 -5.59
N ALA A 71 -7.38 30.09 -6.60
CA ALA A 71 -7.96 31.26 -7.29
C ALA A 71 -9.22 30.94 -8.11
N LYS A 72 -9.49 29.67 -8.46
CA LYS A 72 -10.69 29.26 -9.23
C LYS A 72 -12.00 29.42 -8.46
N GLY A 73 -11.93 29.65 -7.15
CA GLY A 73 -13.08 29.65 -6.26
C GLY A 73 -13.57 28.23 -5.92
N PRO A 74 -14.39 28.12 -4.87
CA PRO A 74 -14.62 26.85 -4.17
C PRO A 74 -15.32 25.78 -5.01
N HIS A 75 -16.27 26.16 -5.88
CA HIS A 75 -17.00 25.18 -6.71
C HIS A 75 -16.14 24.62 -7.85
N ALA A 76 -15.41 25.47 -8.57
CA ALA A 76 -14.54 25.03 -9.66
C ALA A 76 -13.36 24.21 -9.13
N LEU A 77 -12.82 24.57 -7.96
CA LEU A 77 -11.79 23.78 -7.29
C LEU A 77 -12.31 22.39 -6.91
N SER A 78 -13.50 22.31 -6.30
CA SER A 78 -14.10 21.03 -5.89
C SER A 78 -14.32 20.11 -7.09
N ALA A 79 -14.81 20.64 -8.22
CA ALA A 79 -15.00 19.88 -9.45
C ALA A 79 -13.65 19.38 -10.03
N THR A 80 -12.64 20.25 -10.06
CA THR A 80 -11.29 19.91 -10.55
C THR A 80 -10.65 18.81 -9.69
N LEU A 81 -10.75 18.95 -8.36
CA LEU A 81 -10.20 17.99 -7.42
C LEU A 81 -10.87 16.62 -7.56
N LEU A 82 -12.21 16.57 -7.64
CA LEU A 82 -12.94 15.32 -7.81
C LEU A 82 -12.59 14.60 -9.12
N ALA A 83 -12.42 15.35 -10.21
CA ALA A 83 -11.99 14.80 -11.49
C ALA A 83 -10.58 14.20 -11.41
N THR A 84 -9.64 14.94 -10.83
CA THR A 84 -8.22 14.53 -10.71
C THR A 84 -8.07 13.33 -9.76
N LEU A 85 -8.86 13.27 -8.68
CA LEU A 85 -8.89 12.13 -7.76
C LEU A 85 -9.36 10.85 -8.46
N ARG A 86 -10.43 10.94 -9.27
CA ARG A 86 -10.94 9.77 -10.01
C ARG A 86 -9.93 9.24 -11.02
N GLU A 87 -9.25 10.14 -11.71
CA GLU A 87 -8.19 9.79 -12.67
C GLU A 87 -6.98 9.14 -11.99
N GLY A 88 -6.55 9.67 -10.83
CA GLY A 88 -5.49 9.08 -10.02
C GLY A 88 -5.86 7.68 -9.51
N SER A 89 -7.09 7.49 -9.03
CA SER A 89 -7.56 6.19 -8.55
C SER A 89 -7.73 5.15 -9.67
N SER A 90 -8.09 5.55 -10.90
CA SER A 90 -8.19 4.61 -12.02
C SER A 90 -6.84 4.15 -12.56
N THR A 91 -5.80 4.97 -12.43
CA THR A 91 -4.46 4.70 -12.96
C THR A 91 -3.64 3.78 -12.04
N ALA A 92 -4.02 3.68 -10.76
CA ALA A 92 -3.35 2.87 -9.74
C ALA A 92 -3.79 1.39 -9.72
N CYS A 93 -4.46 0.91 -10.78
CA CYS A 93 -5.02 -0.45 -10.92
C CYS A 93 -4.11 -1.36 -11.74
#